data_AF-A0A8T8WJR5-F1
#
_entry.id   AF-A0A8T8WJR5-F1
#
_cell.length_a   1.000
_cell.length_b   1.000
_cell.length_c   1.000
_cell.angle_alpha   90.00
_cell.angle_beta   90.00
_cell.angle_gamma   90.00
#
_symmetry.space_group_name_H-M   'P 1'
#
loop_
_entity.id
_entity.type
_entity.pdbx_description
1 polymer ?
#
loop_
_entity_poly.entity_id
_entity_poly.type
_entity_poly.pdbx_seq_one_letter_code
_entity_poly.pdbx_strand_id
1 'polypeptide(L)'
;MAGRVRELGFGARLMARREFWIIHALVNNPDKTPEEAIQELLRERNSQFQQRRDSTRTYVRDRLNQQHAFHTMQSICELAYLLPADEQIKLLQLVTRLQRKAVPESVMRGGIVKVAFADRMWLDLPCLREYISHRFSFAPLAIFKGFPTCRCTGMQNRAPCGDHCRDYPPQEVQEWENRNAFIAQLTNCIPRLGHRMDFTRLGFRLCVRAFENADVNALEEEAVRAACFWFALAGNPMWDTCVAGDQVDEPESEQPKAFDRARWAGWKNAINSFGVHLVRRSTQALMKDALAAMDEAERAQ
;
A
#
# COMPACT_ATOMS: atom_id res chain seq x y z
N MET A 1 12.96 -16.64 2.66
CA MET A 1 12.96 -15.25 2.15
C MET A 1 14.12 -14.92 1.21
N ALA A 2 15.37 -15.39 1.44
CA ALA A 2 16.49 -15.16 0.51
C ALA A 2 16.27 -15.69 -0.92
N GLY A 3 15.43 -16.72 -1.09
CA GLY A 3 14.96 -17.20 -2.41
C GLY A 3 13.97 -16.25 -3.08
N ARG A 4 12.95 -15.76 -2.34
CA ARG A 4 11.93 -14.82 -2.85
C ARG A 4 12.55 -13.50 -3.34
N VAL A 5 13.60 -13.00 -2.68
CA VAL A 5 14.29 -11.77 -3.10
C VAL A 5 15.08 -11.94 -4.42
N ARG A 6 15.51 -13.17 -4.77
CA ARG A 6 16.26 -13.44 -6.01
C ARG A 6 15.38 -13.69 -7.24
N GLU A 7 14.17 -14.21 -7.07
CA GLU A 7 13.26 -14.55 -8.18
C GLU A 7 12.46 -13.35 -8.71
N LEU A 8 12.39 -12.24 -7.96
CA LEU A 8 11.44 -11.15 -8.21
C LEU A 8 11.97 -9.92 -8.96
N GLY A 9 13.17 -9.99 -9.53
CA GLY A 9 13.66 -8.88 -10.34
C GLY A 9 13.75 -7.54 -9.59
N PHE A 10 13.85 -7.54 -8.25
CA PHE A 10 14.39 -6.38 -7.56
C PHE A 10 15.84 -6.25 -8.00
N GLY A 11 16.05 -5.41 -9.01
CA GLY A 11 17.34 -5.31 -9.68
C GLY A 11 18.44 -5.09 -8.65
N ALA A 12 19.61 -5.69 -8.86
CA ALA A 12 20.79 -5.64 -7.98
C ALA A 12 21.05 -4.27 -7.33
N ARG A 13 20.59 -3.18 -7.95
CA ARG A 13 20.53 -1.82 -7.43
C ARG A 13 19.81 -1.66 -6.08
N LEU A 14 18.69 -2.34 -5.81
CA LEU A 14 18.00 -2.22 -4.52
C LEU A 14 18.81 -2.90 -3.42
N MET A 15 19.27 -4.13 -3.67
CA MET A 15 20.08 -4.92 -2.74
C MET A 15 21.50 -4.36 -2.53
N ALA A 16 21.99 -3.50 -3.44
CA ALA A 16 23.26 -2.82 -3.27
C ALA A 16 23.20 -1.70 -2.20
N ARG A 17 22.01 -1.29 -1.76
CA ARG A 17 21.82 -0.15 -0.85
C ARG A 17 21.75 -0.61 0.59
N ARG A 18 22.31 0.19 1.49
CA ARG A 18 22.34 -0.14 2.92
C ARG A 18 20.97 0.04 3.56
N GLU A 19 20.16 0.99 3.09
CA GLU A 19 18.79 1.22 3.55
C GLU A 19 17.94 -0.05 3.43
N PHE A 20 18.07 -0.78 2.31
CA PHE A 20 17.37 -2.05 2.11
C PHE A 20 17.72 -3.06 3.19
N TRP A 21 19.00 -3.26 3.50
CA TRP A 21 19.43 -4.25 4.49
C TRP A 21 19.05 -3.86 5.92
N ILE A 22 18.99 -2.57 6.24
CA ILE A 22 18.50 -2.09 7.55
C ILE A 22 17.02 -2.48 7.72
N ILE A 23 16.20 -2.22 6.71
CA ILE A 23 14.76 -2.51 6.74
C ILE A 23 14.50 -4.02 6.64
N HIS A 24 15.26 -4.73 5.81
CA HIS A 24 15.20 -6.20 5.73
C HIS A 24 15.53 -6.82 7.09
N ALA A 25 16.56 -6.35 7.78
CA ALA A 25 16.88 -6.81 9.13
C ALA A 25 15.75 -6.51 10.11
N LEU A 26 15.06 -5.37 9.99
CA LEU A 26 13.93 -5.03 10.87
C LEU A 26 12.81 -6.06 10.75
N VAL A 27 12.49 -6.46 9.52
CA VAL A 27 11.43 -7.44 9.25
C VAL A 27 11.84 -8.84 9.70
N ASN A 28 13.09 -9.24 9.47
CA ASN A 28 13.52 -10.64 9.65
C ASN A 28 14.10 -10.96 11.03
N ASN A 29 14.49 -9.96 11.82
CA ASN A 29 14.98 -10.16 13.17
C ASN A 29 13.85 -9.81 14.18
N PRO A 30 13.36 -10.78 14.98
CA PRO A 30 12.29 -10.53 15.94
C PRO A 30 12.67 -9.47 16.99
N ASP A 31 13.93 -9.42 17.41
CA ASP A 31 14.42 -8.52 18.46
C ASP A 31 14.70 -7.10 17.96
N LYS A 32 14.92 -6.95 16.64
CA LYS A 32 15.20 -5.64 16.07
C LYS A 32 13.96 -4.76 16.11
N THR A 33 14.13 -3.58 16.68
CA THR A 33 13.08 -2.59 16.88
C THR A 33 13.09 -1.52 15.77
N PRO A 34 11.95 -0.86 15.50
CA PRO A 34 11.94 0.23 14.54
C PRO A 34 12.77 1.45 14.97
N GLU A 35 12.97 1.71 16.27
CA GLU A 35 13.85 2.81 16.70
C GLU A 35 15.31 2.52 16.35
N GLU A 36 15.79 1.29 16.56
CA GLU A 36 17.14 0.89 16.15
C GLU A 36 17.34 1.03 14.64
N ALA A 37 16.33 0.63 13.85
CA ALA A 37 16.35 0.80 12.40
C ALA A 37 16.44 2.29 12.00
N ILE A 38 15.69 3.18 12.66
CA ILE A 38 15.78 4.64 12.43
C ILE A 38 17.18 5.17 12.75
N GLN A 39 17.78 4.72 13.85
CA GLN A 39 19.15 5.14 14.22
C GLN A 39 20.19 4.65 13.21
N GLU A 40 20.02 3.44 12.66
CA GLU A 40 20.87 2.93 11.59
C GLU A 40 20.68 3.70 10.27
N LEU A 41 19.45 4.07 9.92
CA LEU A 41 19.18 4.92 8.75
C LEU A 41 19.84 6.30 8.90
N LEU A 42 19.75 6.92 10.09
CA LEU A 42 20.45 8.18 10.37
C LEU A 42 21.98 8.05 10.26
N ARG A 43 22.54 6.95 10.77
CA ARG A 43 23.98 6.67 10.66
C ARG A 43 24.40 6.49 9.20
N GLU A 44 23.62 5.76 8.42
CA GLU A 44 23.86 5.57 6.99
C GLU A 44 23.77 6.88 6.21
N ARG A 45 22.76 7.71 6.46
CA ARG A 45 22.68 9.06 5.90
C ARG A 45 23.95 9.87 6.19
N ASN A 46 24.43 9.83 7.42
CA ASN A 46 25.63 10.57 7.82
C ASN A 46 26.90 10.03 7.16
N SER A 47 27.02 8.71 6.99
CA SER A 47 28.15 8.08 6.29
C SER A 47 28.22 8.54 4.83
N GLN A 48 27.07 8.64 4.15
CA GLN A 48 26.98 9.11 2.75
C GLN A 48 27.48 10.56 2.60
N PHE A 49 27.25 11.43 3.59
CA PHE A 49 27.83 12.77 3.59
C PHE A 49 29.34 12.77 3.77
N GLN A 50 29.87 11.92 4.65
CA GLN A 50 31.32 11.84 4.91
C GLN A 50 32.11 11.30 3.71
N GLN A 51 31.51 10.40 2.93
CA GLN A 51 32.16 9.80 1.75
C GLN A 51 32.25 10.77 0.56
N ARG A 52 31.41 11.82 0.50
CA ARG A 52 31.43 12.79 -0.60
C ARG A 52 32.16 14.07 -0.22
N ARG A 53 33.28 14.35 -0.92
CA ARG A 53 34.10 15.55 -0.72
C ARG A 53 33.30 16.87 -0.86
N ASP A 54 32.31 16.93 -1.74
CA ASP A 54 31.47 18.12 -1.98
C ASP A 54 30.18 18.15 -1.15
N SER A 55 30.03 17.32 -0.11
CA SER A 55 28.80 17.24 0.70
C SER A 55 28.49 18.51 1.51
N THR A 56 29.45 19.44 1.60
CA THR A 56 29.27 20.77 2.19
C THR A 56 28.48 21.72 1.30
N ARG A 57 28.36 21.43 -0.01
CA ARG A 57 27.56 22.22 -0.94
C ARG A 57 26.07 21.90 -0.75
N THR A 58 25.25 22.93 -0.54
CA THR A 58 23.81 22.80 -0.26
C THR A 58 23.09 21.89 -1.26
N TYR A 59 23.26 22.11 -2.57
CA TYR A 59 22.58 21.29 -3.59
C TYR A 59 23.00 19.80 -3.57
N VAL A 60 24.24 19.49 -3.19
CA VAL A 60 24.71 18.11 -3.04
C VAL A 60 24.05 17.49 -1.81
N ARG A 61 23.99 18.24 -0.71
CA ARG A 61 23.38 17.81 0.54
C ARG A 61 21.89 17.50 0.37
N ASP A 62 21.17 18.37 -0.32
CA ASP A 62 19.73 18.20 -0.59
C ASP A 62 19.47 16.97 -1.46
N ARG A 63 20.29 16.79 -2.51
CA ARG A 63 20.21 15.60 -3.37
C ARG A 63 20.45 14.31 -2.59
N LEU A 64 21.45 14.28 -1.71
CA LEU A 64 21.74 13.11 -0.87
C LEU A 64 20.59 12.82 0.12
N ASN A 65 20.03 13.85 0.76
CA ASN A 65 18.85 13.68 1.61
C ASN A 65 17.67 13.09 0.83
N GLN A 66 17.39 13.62 -0.36
CA GLN A 66 16.31 13.13 -1.22
C GLN A 66 16.57 11.68 -1.66
N GLN A 67 17.80 11.34 -2.06
CA GLN A 67 18.16 9.97 -2.43
C GLN A 67 17.99 8.99 -1.27
N HIS A 68 18.51 9.34 -0.08
CA HIS A 68 18.37 8.52 1.12
C HIS A 68 16.91 8.32 1.52
N ALA A 69 16.10 9.39 1.51
CA ALA A 69 14.67 9.32 1.78
C ALA A 69 13.96 8.42 0.76
N PHE A 70 14.19 8.64 -0.53
CA PHE A 70 13.59 7.85 -1.60
C PHE A 70 13.98 6.37 -1.49
N HIS A 71 15.25 6.05 -1.26
CA HIS A 71 15.71 4.65 -1.10
C HIS A 71 15.09 3.99 0.13
N THR A 72 14.98 4.71 1.25
CA THR A 72 14.31 4.22 2.46
C THR A 72 12.86 3.88 2.16
N MET A 73 12.10 4.80 1.55
CA MET A 73 10.68 4.57 1.25
C MET A 73 10.46 3.47 0.22
N GLN A 74 11.32 3.42 -0.81
CA GLN A 74 11.32 2.32 -1.78
C GLN A 74 11.52 0.99 -1.06
N SER A 75 12.54 0.86 -0.22
CA SER A 75 12.81 -0.40 0.51
C SER A 75 11.66 -0.81 1.44
N ILE A 76 10.99 0.13 2.11
CA ILE A 76 9.80 -0.15 2.93
C ILE A 76 8.70 -0.75 2.05
N CYS A 77 8.36 -0.10 0.93
CA CYS A 77 7.30 -0.56 0.03
C CYS A 77 7.62 -1.91 -0.59
N GLU A 78 8.82 -2.07 -1.17
CA GLU A 78 9.18 -3.31 -1.87
C GLU A 78 9.22 -4.50 -0.91
N LEU A 79 9.62 -4.31 0.36
CA LEU A 79 9.53 -5.38 1.36
C LEU A 79 8.10 -5.63 1.81
N ALA A 80 7.29 -4.59 2.03
CA ALA A 80 5.89 -4.75 2.40
C ALA A 80 5.11 -5.58 1.37
N TYR A 81 5.41 -5.42 0.08
CA TYR A 81 4.75 -6.15 -1.00
C TYR A 81 5.04 -7.66 -0.95
N LEU A 82 6.13 -8.09 -0.30
CA LEU A 82 6.46 -9.51 -0.15
C LEU A 82 5.89 -10.16 1.10
N LEU A 83 5.30 -9.36 1.99
CA LEU A 83 4.82 -9.78 3.28
C LEU A 83 3.29 -9.82 3.29
N PRO A 84 2.68 -10.91 3.80
CA PRO A 84 1.27 -10.92 4.16
C PRO A 84 0.90 -9.76 5.09
N ALA A 85 -0.36 -9.33 5.07
CA ALA A 85 -0.85 -8.15 5.79
C ALA A 85 -0.58 -8.19 7.31
N ASP A 86 -0.64 -9.36 7.93
CA ASP A 86 -0.37 -9.60 9.36
C ASP A 86 1.13 -9.55 9.70
N GLU A 87 2.02 -9.75 8.72
CA GLU A 87 3.47 -9.66 8.88
C GLU A 87 4.02 -8.23 8.64
N GLN A 88 3.20 -7.30 8.17
CA GLN A 88 3.62 -5.93 7.82
C GLN A 88 3.77 -4.98 9.03
N ILE A 89 3.40 -5.41 10.24
CA ILE A 89 3.29 -4.55 11.43
C ILE A 89 4.57 -3.77 11.77
N LYS A 90 5.75 -4.38 11.64
CA LYS A 90 7.03 -3.69 11.92
C LYS A 90 7.30 -2.54 10.94
N LEU A 91 6.87 -2.69 9.69
CA LEU A 91 7.02 -1.63 8.67
C LEU A 91 6.06 -0.47 8.95
N LEU A 92 4.80 -0.76 9.33
CA LEU A 92 3.84 0.28 9.75
C LEU A 92 4.36 1.07 10.97
N GLN A 93 4.90 0.36 11.96
CA GLN A 93 5.49 0.98 13.14
C GLN A 93 6.72 1.82 12.81
N LEU A 94 7.55 1.39 11.84
CA LEU A 94 8.66 2.20 11.34
C LEU A 94 8.17 3.50 10.71
N VAL A 95 7.18 3.43 9.82
CA VAL A 95 6.58 4.60 9.16
C VAL A 95 6.00 5.57 10.21
N THR A 96 5.21 5.06 11.16
CA THR A 96 4.63 5.86 12.24
C THR A 96 5.70 6.58 13.08
N ARG A 97 6.80 5.89 13.40
CA ARG A 97 7.91 6.49 14.17
C ARG A 97 8.70 7.51 13.35
N LEU A 98 8.91 7.27 12.05
CA LEU A 98 9.52 8.25 11.14
C LEU A 98 8.73 9.56 11.13
N GLN A 99 7.39 9.50 11.09
CA GLN A 99 6.52 10.69 11.11
C GLN A 99 6.63 11.54 12.38
N ARG A 100 7.23 10.99 13.44
CA ARG A 100 7.47 11.69 14.72
C ARG A 100 8.93 12.13 14.87
N LYS A 101 9.79 11.82 13.91
CA LYS A 101 11.24 12.01 14.00
C LYS A 101 11.69 13.25 13.24
N ALA A 102 12.00 14.32 13.98
CA ALA A 102 12.64 15.50 13.42
C ALA A 102 14.11 15.19 13.07
N VAL A 103 14.47 15.43 11.80
CA VAL A 103 15.87 15.33 11.34
C VAL A 103 16.44 16.74 11.23
N PRO A 104 17.40 17.13 12.08
CA PRO A 104 17.96 18.48 12.02
C PRO A 104 18.81 18.69 10.76
N GLU A 105 18.70 19.88 10.15
CA GLU A 105 19.45 20.24 8.95
C GLU A 105 20.96 20.38 9.25
N SER A 106 21.31 20.96 10.39
CA SER A 106 22.63 20.89 10.99
C SER A 106 22.54 21.17 12.48
N VAL A 107 23.56 20.79 13.25
CA VAL A 107 23.63 21.11 14.68
C VAL A 107 23.70 22.63 14.90
N MET A 108 24.26 23.39 13.96
CA MET A 108 24.55 24.82 14.13
C MET A 108 23.50 25.78 13.56
N ARG A 109 22.75 25.42 12.51
CA ARG A 109 21.84 26.35 11.81
C ARG A 109 20.39 26.32 12.30
N GLY A 110 20.03 25.38 13.17
CA GLY A 110 18.63 25.07 13.43
C GLY A 110 17.91 24.59 12.15
N GLY A 111 16.65 24.17 12.28
CA GLY A 111 15.83 23.75 11.12
C GLY A 111 15.77 22.23 10.89
N ILE A 112 14.75 21.81 10.15
CA ILE A 112 14.43 20.40 9.84
C ILE A 112 14.76 20.14 8.38
N VAL A 113 15.40 19.00 8.09
CA VAL A 113 15.68 18.54 6.73
C VAL A 113 14.39 18.45 5.93
N LYS A 114 14.38 19.17 4.82
CA LYS A 114 13.33 19.11 3.81
C LYS A 114 13.84 18.34 2.59
N VAL A 115 12.94 17.63 1.94
CA VAL A 115 13.16 16.98 0.63
C VAL A 115 11.98 17.37 -0.26
N ALA A 116 12.09 17.17 -1.59
CA ALA A 116 11.03 17.33 -2.60
C ALA A 116 9.92 18.36 -2.28
N PHE A 117 9.94 19.53 -2.92
CA PHE A 117 8.94 20.60 -2.73
C PHE A 117 8.87 21.18 -1.30
N ALA A 118 10.00 21.16 -0.57
CA ALA A 118 10.13 21.70 0.79
C ALA A 118 9.36 20.95 1.90
N ASP A 119 8.87 19.75 1.62
CA ASP A 119 8.24 18.87 2.61
C ASP A 119 9.29 18.28 3.58
N ARG A 120 8.95 18.10 4.86
CA ARG A 120 9.89 17.57 5.86
C ARG A 120 10.11 16.09 5.62
N MET A 121 11.38 15.70 5.47
CA MET A 121 11.79 14.39 5.00
C MET A 121 11.05 13.22 5.65
N TRP A 122 11.00 13.20 6.98
CA TRP A 122 10.40 12.09 7.74
C TRP A 122 9.03 12.42 8.33
N LEU A 123 8.74 13.69 8.64
CA LEU A 123 7.44 14.06 9.19
C LEU A 123 6.33 13.96 8.13
N ASP A 124 6.60 14.46 6.93
CA ASP A 124 5.60 14.55 5.86
C ASP A 124 5.67 13.37 4.88
N LEU A 125 6.76 12.58 4.92
CA LEU A 125 7.05 11.42 4.06
C LEU A 125 6.73 11.64 2.56
N PRO A 126 7.16 12.76 1.95
CA PRO A 126 6.82 13.07 0.55
C PRO A 126 7.26 11.98 -0.43
N CYS A 127 8.46 11.41 -0.23
CA CYS A 127 8.96 10.34 -1.10
C CYS A 127 8.14 9.06 -1.02
N LEU A 128 7.50 8.76 0.12
CA LEU A 128 6.64 7.58 0.25
C LEU A 128 5.34 7.79 -0.50
N ARG A 129 4.73 8.97 -0.33
CA ARG A 129 3.52 9.37 -1.06
C ARG A 129 3.75 9.38 -2.57
N GLU A 130 4.86 9.96 -3.03
CA GLU A 130 5.24 9.95 -4.45
C GLU A 130 5.48 8.53 -4.94
N TYR A 131 6.24 7.72 -4.20
CA TYR A 131 6.51 6.33 -4.57
C TYR A 131 5.20 5.53 -4.73
N ILE A 132 4.30 5.61 -3.74
CA ILE A 132 3.00 4.98 -3.82
C ILE A 132 2.23 5.53 -5.02
N SER A 133 2.10 6.85 -5.18
CA SER A 133 1.31 7.45 -6.28
C SER A 133 1.83 7.06 -7.68
N HIS A 134 3.14 6.97 -7.87
CA HIS A 134 3.75 6.59 -9.15
C HIS A 134 3.71 5.08 -9.42
N ARG A 135 3.75 4.25 -8.37
CA ARG A 135 3.80 2.78 -8.48
C ARG A 135 2.45 2.11 -8.25
N PHE A 136 1.48 2.89 -7.80
CA PHE A 136 0.09 2.47 -7.71
C PHE A 136 -0.52 2.54 -9.10
N SER A 137 -0.34 1.45 -9.84
CA SER A 137 -1.15 1.17 -11.02
C SER A 137 -2.17 0.10 -10.64
N PHE A 138 -3.44 0.40 -10.93
CA PHE A 138 -4.43 -0.66 -11.07
C PHE A 138 -4.23 -1.27 -12.46
N ALA A 139 -3.34 -2.26 -12.55
CA ALA A 139 -3.15 -3.03 -13.77
C ALA A 139 -3.12 -4.54 -13.51
N PRO A 140 -4.10 -5.11 -12.75
CA PRO A 140 -4.20 -6.55 -12.61
C PRO A 140 -4.14 -7.22 -13.98
N LEU A 141 -4.97 -6.76 -14.93
CA LEU A 141 -5.09 -7.36 -16.26
C LEU A 141 -3.85 -7.22 -17.18
N ALA A 142 -3.01 -6.20 -17.03
CA ALA A 142 -1.78 -6.11 -17.82
C ALA A 142 -0.72 -7.11 -17.35
N ILE A 143 -0.72 -7.42 -16.05
CA ILE A 143 0.05 -8.52 -15.45
C ILE A 143 -0.61 -9.87 -15.83
N PHE A 144 -1.93 -9.91 -15.99
CA PHE A 144 -2.71 -11.13 -16.31
C PHE A 144 -2.87 -11.44 -17.80
N LYS A 145 -2.32 -10.64 -18.73
CA LYS A 145 -2.21 -11.01 -20.17
C LYS A 145 -1.23 -12.16 -20.35
N GLY A 146 -1.58 -13.36 -19.88
CA GLY A 146 -0.76 -14.57 -20.00
C GLY A 146 -0.96 -15.61 -18.90
N PHE A 147 -1.55 -15.23 -17.75
CA PHE A 147 -1.89 -16.20 -16.73
C PHE A 147 -3.21 -16.88 -17.08
N PRO A 148 -3.31 -18.22 -17.01
CA PRO A 148 -4.58 -18.88 -17.19
C PRO A 148 -5.48 -18.51 -16.01
N THR A 149 -6.32 -17.49 -16.18
CA THR A 149 -7.60 -17.47 -15.47
C THR A 149 -8.21 -18.83 -15.72
N CYS A 150 -8.50 -19.60 -14.67
CA CYS A 150 -9.09 -20.91 -14.84
C CYS A 150 -10.23 -20.81 -15.85
N ARG A 151 -10.29 -21.67 -16.87
CA ARG A 151 -11.39 -21.72 -17.87
C ARG A 151 -12.77 -22.07 -17.25
N CYS A 152 -12.88 -21.93 -15.95
CA CYS A 152 -13.89 -22.38 -15.03
C CYS A 152 -14.70 -21.17 -14.53
N THR A 153 -14.08 -19.98 -14.50
CA THR A 153 -14.73 -18.69 -14.23
C THR A 153 -15.21 -18.01 -15.50
N GLY A 154 -14.86 -18.54 -16.69
CA GLY A 154 -15.47 -18.18 -17.96
C GLY A 154 -16.67 -19.08 -18.26
N MET A 155 -17.85 -18.49 -18.32
CA MET A 155 -19.14 -19.14 -18.53
C MET A 155 -19.16 -20.28 -19.56
N GLN A 156 -19.42 -21.49 -19.07
CA GLN A 156 -20.35 -22.52 -19.56
C GLN A 156 -19.80 -23.91 -19.20
N ASN A 157 -20.62 -24.69 -18.48
CA ASN A 157 -20.42 -26.04 -17.96
C ASN A 157 -19.80 -26.19 -16.56
N ARG A 158 -20.71 -26.56 -15.66
CA ARG A 158 -20.50 -27.03 -14.29
C ARG A 158 -19.68 -28.33 -14.29
N ALA A 159 -18.38 -28.21 -14.05
CA ALA A 159 -17.60 -29.24 -13.37
C ALA A 159 -16.65 -28.53 -12.40
N PRO A 160 -16.56 -28.95 -11.13
CA PRO A 160 -15.54 -28.38 -10.24
C PRO A 160 -14.18 -28.74 -10.82
N CYS A 161 -13.46 -27.74 -11.34
CA CYS A 161 -12.01 -27.86 -11.46
C CYS A 161 -11.49 -28.25 -10.07
N GLY A 162 -10.58 -29.22 -10.02
CA GLY A 162 -10.06 -29.79 -8.77
C GLY A 162 -9.33 -28.77 -7.88
N ASP A 163 -8.42 -29.25 -7.03
CA ASP A 163 -7.75 -28.41 -6.01
C ASP A 163 -6.95 -27.22 -6.59
N HIS A 164 -6.62 -27.22 -7.90
CA HIS A 164 -5.98 -26.08 -8.58
C HIS A 164 -6.75 -24.75 -8.50
N CYS A 165 -8.08 -24.79 -8.39
CA CYS A 165 -8.92 -23.60 -8.16
C CYS A 165 -8.99 -23.16 -6.69
N ARG A 166 -8.45 -23.98 -5.80
CA ARG A 166 -8.30 -23.72 -4.37
C ARG A 166 -6.88 -23.27 -4.03
N ASP A 167 -5.92 -23.52 -4.91
CA ASP A 167 -4.54 -23.08 -4.76
C ASP A 167 -4.43 -21.56 -4.87
N TYR A 168 -3.55 -21.01 -4.03
CA TYR A 168 -3.33 -19.57 -3.84
C TYR A 168 -2.87 -18.90 -5.16
N PRO A 169 -3.26 -17.64 -5.43
CA PRO A 169 -3.01 -17.04 -6.73
C PRO A 169 -1.51 -16.88 -7.03
N PRO A 170 -1.12 -16.64 -8.30
CA PRO A 170 0.27 -16.41 -8.70
C PRO A 170 0.96 -15.37 -7.81
N GLN A 171 2.28 -15.49 -7.66
CA GLN A 171 3.06 -14.64 -6.77
C GLN A 171 2.85 -13.15 -7.02
N GLU A 172 2.69 -12.74 -8.28
CA GLU A 172 2.43 -11.35 -8.66
C GLU A 172 1.07 -10.85 -8.15
N VAL A 173 0.05 -11.71 -8.10
CA VAL A 173 -1.24 -11.40 -7.47
C VAL A 173 -1.04 -11.17 -5.99
N GLN A 174 -0.26 -12.03 -5.35
CA GLN A 174 -0.02 -11.91 -3.92
C GLN A 174 0.69 -10.61 -3.57
N GLU A 175 1.70 -10.24 -4.34
CA GLU A 175 2.42 -8.99 -4.12
C GLU A 175 1.55 -7.76 -4.32
N TRP A 176 0.63 -7.84 -5.28
CA TRP A 176 -0.36 -6.82 -5.51
C TRP A 176 -1.39 -6.72 -4.37
N GLU A 177 -1.85 -7.85 -3.82
CA GLU A 177 -2.72 -7.88 -2.64
C GLU A 177 -2.03 -7.33 -1.41
N ASN A 178 -0.79 -7.78 -1.13
CA ASN A 178 0.04 -7.29 -0.04
C ASN A 178 0.28 -5.78 -0.13
N ARG A 179 0.47 -5.25 -1.34
CA ARG A 179 0.56 -3.81 -1.59
C ARG A 179 -0.71 -3.08 -1.19
N ASN A 180 -1.87 -3.57 -1.61
CA ASN A 180 -3.15 -2.95 -1.24
C ASN A 180 -3.38 -2.99 0.26
N ALA A 181 -3.10 -4.13 0.90
CA ALA A 181 -3.19 -4.27 2.34
C ALA A 181 -2.29 -3.28 3.08
N PHE A 182 -1.03 -3.13 2.65
CA PHE A 182 -0.09 -2.21 3.28
C PHE A 182 -0.55 -0.75 3.17
N ILE A 183 -1.02 -0.32 2.00
CA ILE A 183 -1.48 1.06 1.78
C ILE A 183 -2.77 1.33 2.56
N ALA A 184 -3.68 0.36 2.63
CA ALA A 184 -4.87 0.47 3.46
C ALA A 184 -4.49 0.60 4.95
N GLN A 185 -3.58 -0.24 5.45
CA GLN A 185 -3.08 -0.14 6.83
C GLN A 185 -2.40 1.21 7.11
N LEU A 186 -1.60 1.74 6.17
CA LEU A 186 -1.02 3.09 6.29
C LEU A 186 -2.11 4.17 6.39
N THR A 187 -3.17 4.05 5.60
CA THR A 187 -4.32 4.96 5.63
C THR A 187 -5.04 4.88 6.98
N ASN A 188 -5.18 3.68 7.55
CA ASN A 188 -5.77 3.50 8.87
C ASN A 188 -4.92 4.05 10.03
N CYS A 189 -3.61 4.25 9.80
CA CYS A 189 -2.73 4.86 10.79
C CYS A 189 -2.76 6.40 10.78
N ILE A 190 -3.55 7.04 9.90
CA ILE A 190 -3.57 8.51 9.85
C ILE A 190 -4.25 9.10 11.10
N PRO A 191 -3.73 10.22 11.63
CA PRO A 191 -4.33 10.85 12.80
C PRO A 191 -5.63 11.60 12.50
N ARG A 192 -5.89 11.93 11.23
CA ARG A 192 -7.06 12.67 10.76
C ARG A 192 -7.24 12.55 9.25
N LEU A 193 -8.47 12.77 8.78
CA LEU A 193 -8.79 12.91 7.35
C LEU A 193 -7.98 14.03 6.68
N GLY A 194 -7.58 13.83 5.42
CA GLY A 194 -6.78 14.77 4.65
C GLY A 194 -5.32 14.84 5.10
N HIS A 195 -4.86 13.88 5.90
CA HIS A 195 -3.45 13.73 6.23
C HIS A 195 -2.62 13.39 4.99
N ARG A 196 -1.32 13.67 4.99
CA ARG A 196 -0.46 13.44 3.81
C ARG A 196 -0.30 11.97 3.42
N MET A 197 -0.62 11.07 4.35
CA MET A 197 -0.66 9.62 4.16
C MET A 197 -2.09 9.08 4.03
N ASP A 198 -3.05 9.96 3.79
CA ASP A 198 -4.42 9.58 3.47
C ASP A 198 -4.47 9.11 2.01
N PHE A 199 -4.72 7.81 1.82
CA PHE A 199 -4.84 7.22 0.51
C PHE A 199 -6.26 6.68 0.24
N THR A 200 -7.27 7.14 0.99
CA THR A 200 -8.67 6.73 0.80
C THR A 200 -9.16 6.89 -0.64
N ARG A 201 -8.67 7.91 -1.37
CA ARG A 201 -8.93 8.09 -2.81
C ARG A 201 -8.46 6.93 -3.69
N LEU A 202 -7.41 6.22 -3.29
CA LEU A 202 -6.97 4.99 -3.98
C LEU A 202 -7.95 3.84 -3.71
N GLY A 203 -8.40 3.69 -2.46
CA GLY A 203 -9.44 2.74 -2.08
C GLY A 203 -10.75 2.98 -2.83
N PHE A 204 -11.18 4.24 -2.94
CA PHE A 204 -12.36 4.64 -3.72
C PHE A 204 -12.27 4.17 -5.18
N ARG A 205 -11.15 4.46 -5.87
CA ARG A 205 -10.97 4.05 -7.28
C ARG A 205 -11.06 2.54 -7.46
N LEU A 206 -10.58 1.76 -6.50
CA LEU A 206 -10.71 0.31 -6.50
C LEU A 206 -12.15 -0.15 -6.33
N CYS A 207 -12.90 0.48 -5.42
CA CYS A 207 -14.31 0.15 -5.19
C CYS A 207 -15.17 0.42 -6.44
N VAL A 208 -14.96 1.56 -7.10
CA VAL A 208 -15.65 1.88 -8.37
C VAL A 208 -15.41 0.80 -9.41
N ARG A 209 -14.14 0.41 -9.60
CA ARG A 209 -13.77 -0.64 -10.55
C ARG A 209 -14.36 -2.00 -10.18
N ALA A 210 -14.34 -2.34 -8.89
CA ALA A 210 -14.79 -3.63 -8.39
C ALA A 210 -16.32 -3.79 -8.40
N PHE A 211 -17.09 -2.71 -8.21
CA PHE A 211 -18.53 -2.80 -7.95
C PHE A 211 -19.42 -2.03 -8.92
N GLU A 212 -18.99 -0.87 -9.42
CA GLU A 212 -19.84 -0.02 -10.26
C GLU A 212 -19.74 -0.38 -11.75
N ASN A 213 -18.57 -0.84 -12.20
CA ASN A 213 -18.33 -1.24 -13.58
C ASN A 213 -18.29 -2.78 -13.76
N ALA A 214 -18.81 -3.51 -12.78
CA ALA A 214 -18.69 -4.96 -12.72
C ALA A 214 -19.79 -5.65 -13.52
N ASP A 215 -19.40 -6.42 -14.54
CA ASP A 215 -20.28 -7.43 -15.12
C ASP A 215 -20.26 -8.66 -14.18
N VAL A 216 -21.41 -9.01 -13.61
CA VAL A 216 -21.58 -10.19 -12.73
C VAL A 216 -21.13 -11.48 -13.43
N ASN A 217 -21.18 -11.47 -14.77
CA ASN A 217 -20.79 -12.59 -15.61
C ASN A 217 -19.29 -12.64 -15.92
N ALA A 218 -18.56 -11.56 -15.61
CA ALA A 218 -17.13 -11.40 -15.84
C ALA A 218 -16.45 -10.68 -14.66
N LEU A 219 -16.82 -11.07 -13.44
CA LEU A 219 -16.24 -10.48 -12.23
C LEU A 219 -14.73 -10.70 -12.16
N GLU A 220 -14.01 -9.60 -11.95
CA GLU A 220 -12.58 -9.61 -11.63
C GLU A 220 -12.44 -9.87 -10.12
N GLU A 221 -12.28 -11.13 -9.73
CA GLU A 221 -12.16 -11.53 -8.31
C GLU A 221 -11.07 -10.74 -7.59
N GLU A 222 -9.92 -10.51 -8.23
CA GLU A 222 -8.81 -9.73 -7.69
C GLU A 222 -9.22 -8.27 -7.40
N ALA A 223 -10.02 -7.65 -8.26
CA ALA A 223 -10.53 -6.29 -8.05
C ALA A 223 -11.43 -6.24 -6.81
N VAL A 224 -12.32 -7.23 -6.66
CA VAL A 224 -13.20 -7.37 -5.49
C VAL A 224 -12.37 -7.58 -4.22
N ARG A 225 -11.35 -8.45 -4.26
CA ARG A 225 -10.45 -8.70 -3.13
C ARG A 225 -9.69 -7.44 -2.72
N ALA A 226 -9.14 -6.68 -3.66
CA ALA A 226 -8.47 -5.42 -3.32
C ALA A 226 -9.42 -4.41 -2.66
N ALA A 227 -10.63 -4.23 -3.19
CA ALA A 227 -11.61 -3.36 -2.56
C ALA A 227 -11.98 -3.85 -1.14
N CYS A 228 -12.12 -5.16 -0.94
CA CYS A 228 -12.38 -5.74 0.37
C CYS A 228 -11.23 -5.51 1.36
N PHE A 229 -9.96 -5.55 0.93
CA PHE A 229 -8.83 -5.17 1.79
C PHE A 229 -8.95 -3.73 2.30
N TRP A 230 -9.39 -2.79 1.47
CA TRP A 230 -9.57 -1.40 1.87
C TRP A 230 -10.65 -1.24 2.94
N PHE A 231 -11.79 -1.92 2.80
CA PHE A 231 -12.81 -1.90 3.84
C PHE A 231 -12.33 -2.59 5.12
N ALA A 232 -11.73 -3.77 5.01
CA ALA A 232 -11.30 -4.56 6.16
C ALA A 232 -10.19 -3.86 6.98
N LEU A 233 -9.26 -3.17 6.30
CA LEU A 233 -8.06 -2.62 6.93
C LEU A 233 -8.10 -1.11 7.13
N ALA A 234 -8.96 -0.39 6.40
CA ALA A 234 -9.10 1.08 6.46
C ALA A 234 -10.57 1.54 6.49
N GLY A 235 -11.48 0.69 7.00
CA GLY A 235 -12.92 0.96 7.01
C GLY A 235 -13.30 2.29 7.67
N ASN A 236 -12.69 2.63 8.81
CA ASN A 236 -12.97 3.89 9.51
C ASN A 236 -12.59 5.14 8.67
N PRO A 237 -11.34 5.30 8.20
CA PRO A 237 -11.01 6.41 7.29
C PRO A 237 -11.87 6.45 6.02
N MET A 238 -12.18 5.29 5.44
CA MET A 238 -13.03 5.21 4.25
C MET A 238 -14.45 5.71 4.54
N TRP A 239 -15.03 5.33 5.70
CA TRP A 239 -16.32 5.82 6.15
C TRP A 239 -16.31 7.31 6.48
N ASP A 240 -15.28 7.81 7.15
CA ASP A 240 -15.14 9.24 7.44
C ASP A 240 -15.08 10.07 6.14
N THR A 241 -14.36 9.57 5.13
CA THR A 241 -14.31 10.18 3.79
C THR A 241 -15.68 10.17 3.12
N CYS A 242 -16.39 9.05 3.22
CA CYS A 242 -17.74 8.86 2.70
C CYS A 242 -18.75 9.84 3.35
N VAL A 243 -18.66 10.04 4.66
CA VAL A 243 -19.52 10.98 5.40
C VAL A 243 -19.18 12.44 5.09
N ALA A 244 -17.91 12.74 4.88
CA ALA A 244 -17.46 14.06 4.46
C ALA A 244 -17.91 14.42 3.02
N GLY A 245 -18.28 13.42 2.20
CA GLY A 245 -18.71 13.61 0.82
C GLY A 245 -17.58 14.08 -0.10
N ASP A 246 -16.35 13.60 0.14
CA ASP A 246 -15.19 14.01 -0.67
C ASP A 246 -15.42 13.69 -2.15
N GLN A 247 -14.95 14.59 -3.01
CA GLN A 247 -15.03 14.43 -4.45
C GLN A 247 -13.75 13.77 -4.93
N VAL A 248 -13.88 12.66 -5.65
CA VAL A 248 -12.74 11.90 -6.16
C VAL A 248 -12.72 11.96 -7.67
N ASP A 249 -11.57 12.36 -8.22
CA ASP A 249 -11.31 12.34 -9.66
C ASP A 249 -11.23 10.88 -10.12
N GLU A 250 -12.19 10.49 -10.96
CA GLU A 250 -12.15 9.25 -11.74
C GLU A 250 -11.50 9.54 -13.10
N PRO A 251 -10.40 8.84 -13.47
CA PRO A 251 -9.67 9.11 -14.71
C PRO A 251 -10.51 9.06 -16.00
N GLU A 252 -11.63 8.33 -15.97
CA GLU A 252 -12.54 8.11 -17.10
C GLU A 252 -13.83 8.95 -17.00
N SER A 253 -13.98 9.80 -15.99
CA SER A 253 -15.17 10.63 -15.80
C SER A 253 -14.89 12.10 -16.08
N GLU A 254 -15.81 12.76 -16.77
CA GLU A 254 -15.74 14.21 -17.04
C GLU A 254 -15.94 15.06 -15.78
N GLN A 255 -16.51 14.50 -14.72
CA GLN A 255 -16.75 15.19 -13.46
C GLN A 255 -16.27 14.35 -12.27
N PRO A 256 -15.72 14.99 -11.22
CA PRO A 256 -15.45 14.32 -9.97
C PRO A 256 -16.74 13.67 -9.45
N LYS A 257 -16.59 12.49 -8.85
CA LYS A 257 -17.71 11.75 -8.27
C LYS A 257 -17.61 11.75 -6.75
N ALA A 258 -18.76 11.86 -6.11
CA ALA A 258 -18.84 11.85 -4.67
C ALA A 258 -18.54 10.44 -4.13
N PHE A 259 -17.63 10.36 -3.16
CA PHE A 259 -17.61 9.23 -2.25
C PHE A 259 -18.66 9.48 -1.17
N ASP A 260 -19.84 8.89 -1.32
CA ASP A 260 -21.00 9.13 -0.48
C ASP A 260 -21.61 7.85 0.13
N ARG A 261 -22.58 8.04 1.01
CA ARG A 261 -23.27 6.95 1.73
C ARG A 261 -24.06 6.03 0.80
N ALA A 262 -24.55 6.55 -0.33
CA ALA A 262 -25.32 5.76 -1.28
C ALA A 262 -24.41 4.75 -1.99
N ARG A 263 -23.22 5.18 -2.42
CA ARG A 263 -22.20 4.29 -2.98
C ARG A 263 -21.71 3.28 -1.96
N TRP A 264 -21.40 3.72 -0.75
CA TRP A 264 -21.00 2.82 0.33
C TRP A 264 -22.02 1.69 0.54
N ALA A 265 -23.30 2.02 0.66
CA ALA A 265 -24.38 1.04 0.76
C ALA A 265 -24.51 0.15 -0.49
N GLY A 266 -24.36 0.73 -1.68
CA GLY A 266 -24.35 0.00 -2.95
C GLY A 266 -23.23 -1.04 -3.02
N TRP A 267 -22.01 -0.67 -2.62
CA TRP A 267 -20.86 -1.56 -2.59
C TRP A 267 -21.01 -2.66 -1.53
N LYS A 268 -21.54 -2.33 -0.35
CA LYS A 268 -21.88 -3.34 0.68
C LYS A 268 -22.87 -4.38 0.15
N ASN A 269 -23.89 -3.95 -0.58
CA ASN A 269 -24.85 -4.85 -1.24
C ASN A 269 -24.19 -5.68 -2.35
N ALA A 270 -23.29 -5.09 -3.13
CA ALA A 270 -22.54 -5.81 -4.16
C ALA A 270 -21.62 -6.89 -3.57
N ILE A 271 -20.94 -6.62 -2.44
CA ILE A 271 -20.14 -7.63 -1.74
C ILE A 271 -21.04 -8.80 -1.32
N ASN A 272 -22.21 -8.53 -0.73
CA ASN A 272 -23.16 -9.59 -0.37
C ASN A 272 -23.64 -10.41 -1.57
N SER A 273 -23.94 -9.77 -2.70
CA SER A 273 -24.44 -10.46 -3.89
C SER A 273 -23.35 -11.24 -4.63
N PHE A 274 -22.11 -10.75 -4.68
CA PHE A 274 -21.00 -11.45 -5.32
C PHE A 274 -20.58 -12.72 -4.57
N GLY A 275 -20.96 -12.84 -3.29
CA GLY A 275 -20.64 -14.00 -2.46
C GLY A 275 -21.08 -15.34 -3.08
N VAL A 276 -22.15 -15.36 -3.87
CA VAL A 276 -22.63 -16.59 -4.53
C VAL A 276 -21.80 -16.98 -5.77
N HIS A 277 -21.05 -16.03 -6.33
CA HIS A 277 -20.27 -16.20 -7.56
C HIS A 277 -18.78 -16.44 -7.29
N LEU A 278 -18.23 -15.88 -6.20
CA LEU A 278 -16.81 -15.96 -5.87
C LEU A 278 -16.50 -17.13 -4.90
N VAL A 279 -16.28 -18.33 -5.42
CA VAL A 279 -16.22 -19.56 -4.59
C VAL A 279 -14.93 -19.76 -3.77
N ARG A 280 -13.89 -18.93 -3.97
CA ARG A 280 -12.61 -19.07 -3.27
C ARG A 280 -12.78 -18.77 -1.77
N ARG A 281 -12.37 -19.70 -0.91
CA ARG A 281 -12.53 -19.57 0.56
C ARG A 281 -11.85 -18.33 1.14
N SER A 282 -10.65 -18.02 0.67
CA SER A 282 -9.92 -16.82 1.12
C SER A 282 -10.58 -15.52 0.67
N THR A 283 -11.38 -15.54 -0.41
CA THR A 283 -12.16 -14.40 -0.88
C THR A 283 -13.42 -14.24 -0.06
N GLN A 284 -14.13 -15.33 0.20
CA GLN A 284 -15.29 -15.34 1.10
C GLN A 284 -14.94 -14.84 2.50
N ALA A 285 -13.81 -15.28 3.06
CA ALA A 285 -13.34 -14.80 4.36
C ALA A 285 -13.06 -13.28 4.32
N LEU A 286 -12.32 -12.81 3.32
CA LEU A 286 -12.00 -11.39 3.19
C LEU A 286 -13.24 -10.51 2.97
N MET A 287 -14.23 -10.98 2.20
CA MET A 287 -15.51 -10.29 2.02
C MET A 287 -16.30 -10.20 3.33
N LYS A 288 -16.28 -11.26 4.15
CA LYS A 288 -16.88 -11.23 5.48
C LYS A 288 -16.20 -10.23 6.41
N ASP A 289 -14.87 -10.21 6.41
CA ASP A 289 -14.08 -9.26 7.22
C ASP A 289 -14.34 -7.81 6.77
N ALA A 290 -14.43 -7.59 5.46
CA ALA A 290 -14.80 -6.29 4.88
C ALA A 290 -16.18 -5.83 5.34
N LEU A 291 -17.21 -6.69 5.23
CA LEU A 291 -18.57 -6.35 5.66
C LEU A 291 -18.63 -6.04 7.17
N ALA A 292 -17.94 -6.83 7.99
CA ALA A 292 -17.88 -6.59 9.42
C ALA A 292 -17.22 -5.25 9.77
N ALA A 293 -16.12 -4.91 9.09
CA ALA A 293 -15.45 -3.62 9.26
C ALA A 293 -16.31 -2.45 8.77
N MET A 294 -17.10 -2.63 7.70
CA MET A 294 -18.06 -1.62 7.25
C MET A 294 -19.16 -1.40 8.30
N ASP A 295 -19.73 -2.48 8.85
CA ASP A 295 -20.73 -2.42 9.93
C ASP A 295 -20.18 -1.78 11.22
N GLU A 296 -18.91 -2.00 11.53
CA GLU A 296 -18.25 -1.38 12.67
C GLU A 296 -18.06 0.13 12.45
N ALA A 297 -17.55 0.53 11.28
CA ALA A 297 -17.33 1.93 10.94
C ALA A 297 -18.63 2.76 10.97
N GLU A 298 -19.73 2.20 10.45
CA GLU A 298 -21.06 2.82 10.50
C GLU A 298 -21.57 3.04 11.93
N ARG A 299 -21.22 2.16 12.88
CA ARG A 299 -21.68 2.19 14.28
C ARG A 299 -20.82 3.06 15.19
N ALA A 300 -19.59 3.38 14.79
CA ALA A 300 -18.65 4.16 15.59
C ALA A 300 -18.95 5.67 15.61
N GLN A 301 -19.99 6.11 14.90
CA GLN A 301 -20.49 7.49 14.82
C GLN A 301 -21.88 7.62 15.44
#